data_AF-A0A4D9ED44-F1
#
_entry.id   AF-A0A4D9ED44-F1
#
_cell.length_a   1.000
_cell.length_b   1.000
_cell.length_c   1.000
_cell.angle_alpha   90.00
_cell.angle_beta   90.00
_cell.angle_gamma   90.00
#
_symmetry.space_group_name_H-M   'P 1'
#
loop_
_entity.id
_entity.type
_entity.pdbx_description
1 polymer ?
#
loop_
_entity_poly.entity_id
_entity_poly.type
_entity_poly.pdbx_seq_one_letter_code
_entity_poly.pdbx_strand_id
1 'polypeptide(L)'
;MPPKGAQVAPASHACRLRKISFQQSYIRNRTYTLAKLARLSDQDTDNRLIGQQLYINVQETNRCYVMKRVIEIVVDEVLLSVPRNRYPHIHEVAQFLAALSTELSGCKFSGHREHVEKNLEEMKDKMKQLGVSGKNKAIGELDLLFDYMENACTEVPKRIVTSKKASSGKNSCRKGMISKVTENLYVKATTFKASIPKDLIKNRRLLKKTTKKLFMKNCSVRDQLLSFYVKNVFGGLGIGSDKVYIVSAFQTLQENLSSCLPCAPTTRVTTAVKKIKKMFDKLGEKGIYKAIGELDILLPWIQTYIETIK
;
A
#
# COMPACT_ATOMS: atom_id res chain seq x y z
N MET A 1 11.19 57.62 -8.19
CA MET A 1 11.38 56.17 -8.49
C MET A 1 10.74 55.36 -7.36
N PRO A 2 9.69 54.59 -7.60
CA PRO A 2 9.12 53.71 -6.57
C PRO A 2 9.95 52.42 -6.42
N PRO A 3 10.02 51.82 -5.22
CA PRO A 3 10.85 50.65 -4.95
C PRO A 3 10.27 49.37 -5.57
N LYS A 4 11.20 48.53 -6.04
CA LYS A 4 10.98 47.28 -6.78
C LYS A 4 10.08 46.31 -6.01
N GLY A 5 9.04 45.83 -6.70
CA GLY A 5 8.16 44.77 -6.22
C GLY A 5 8.92 43.50 -5.88
N ALA A 6 8.53 42.88 -4.77
CA ALA A 6 8.95 41.54 -4.39
C ALA A 6 8.55 40.57 -5.49
N GLN A 7 9.54 40.03 -6.21
CA GLN A 7 9.34 38.89 -7.10
C GLN A 7 8.92 37.69 -6.25
N VAL A 8 7.64 37.33 -6.37
CA VAL A 8 7.12 36.06 -5.90
C VAL A 8 7.82 34.96 -6.71
N ALA A 9 8.66 34.17 -6.05
CA ALA A 9 9.29 33.01 -6.67
C ALA A 9 8.21 32.07 -7.26
N PRO A 10 8.40 31.49 -8.46
CA PRO A 10 7.37 30.65 -9.08
C PRO A 10 7.11 29.43 -8.20
N ALA A 11 5.85 29.18 -7.86
CA ALA A 11 5.42 27.97 -7.16
C ALA A 11 5.91 26.74 -7.96
N SER A 12 6.78 25.91 -7.35
CA SER A 12 7.35 24.76 -8.04
C SER A 12 6.24 23.83 -8.53
N HIS A 13 6.23 23.52 -9.83
CA HIS A 13 5.32 22.61 -10.55
C HIS A 13 5.45 21.13 -10.14
N ALA A 14 5.48 20.83 -8.84
CA ALA A 14 5.63 19.46 -8.35
C ALA A 14 4.26 18.77 -8.32
N CYS A 15 4.15 17.62 -8.98
CA CYS A 15 3.04 16.68 -8.85
C CYS A 15 2.99 16.11 -7.43
N ARG A 16 2.38 16.85 -6.51
CA ARG A 16 2.42 16.52 -5.08
C ARG A 16 1.16 16.95 -4.35
N LEU A 17 0.70 16.11 -3.45
CA LEU A 17 -0.38 16.37 -2.53
C LEU A 17 0.13 16.40 -1.09
N ARG A 18 -0.63 17.09 -0.23
CA ARG A 18 -0.32 17.13 1.21
C ARG A 18 -0.71 15.80 1.84
N LYS A 19 0.20 15.21 2.63
CA LYS A 19 -0.06 13.95 3.35
C LYS A 19 -1.28 14.04 4.28
N ILE A 20 -1.58 15.22 4.80
CA ILE A 20 -2.74 15.44 5.68
C ILE A 20 -4.07 15.16 4.97
N SER A 21 -4.16 15.36 3.65
CA SER A 21 -5.36 15.08 2.86
C SER A 21 -5.76 13.60 2.90
N PHE A 22 -4.78 12.70 3.10
CA PHE A 22 -5.00 11.24 3.18
C PHE A 22 -5.05 10.69 4.62
N GLN A 23 -4.76 11.53 5.62
CA GLN A 23 -4.81 11.17 7.05
C GLN A 23 -6.18 11.42 7.68
N GLN A 24 -7.10 12.06 6.97
CA GLN A 24 -8.47 12.26 7.42
C GLN A 24 -9.20 10.92 7.49
N SER A 25 -9.34 10.39 8.71
CA SER A 25 -10.00 9.10 8.97
C SER A 25 -11.42 9.07 8.41
N TYR A 26 -12.13 10.20 8.49
CA TYR A 26 -13.49 10.36 8.00
C TYR A 26 -13.62 10.02 6.51
N ILE A 27 -12.91 10.73 5.63
CA ILE A 27 -13.04 10.51 4.18
C ILE A 27 -12.47 9.15 3.76
N ARG A 28 -11.38 8.69 4.40
CA ARG A 28 -10.82 7.35 4.14
C ARG A 28 -11.85 6.27 4.43
N ASN A 29 -12.50 6.32 5.59
CA ASN A 29 -13.52 5.35 5.98
C ASN A 29 -14.71 5.35 5.01
N ARG A 30 -15.13 6.54 4.56
CA ARG A 30 -16.21 6.71 3.59
C ARG A 30 -15.86 6.10 2.23
N THR A 31 -14.67 6.40 1.71
CA THR A 31 -14.14 5.81 0.46
C THR A 31 -14.04 4.28 0.54
N TYR A 32 -13.49 3.75 1.63
CA TYR A 32 -13.32 2.31 1.80
C TYR A 32 -14.67 1.58 1.98
N THR A 33 -15.61 2.20 2.69
CA THR A 33 -16.96 1.66 2.85
C THR A 33 -17.68 1.61 1.50
N LEU A 34 -17.60 2.69 0.72
CA LEU A 34 -18.16 2.76 -0.63
C LEU A 34 -17.56 1.67 -1.54
N ALA A 35 -16.24 1.52 -1.55
CA ALA A 35 -15.56 0.47 -2.32
C ALA A 35 -16.02 -0.93 -1.89
N LYS A 36 -16.10 -1.18 -0.58
CA LYS A 36 -16.57 -2.46 -0.06
C LYS A 36 -18.00 -2.78 -0.51
N LEU A 37 -18.92 -1.81 -0.46
CA LEU A 37 -20.31 -2.02 -0.86
C LEU A 37 -20.42 -2.32 -2.36
N ALA A 38 -19.69 -1.60 -3.20
CA ALA A 38 -19.67 -1.85 -4.64
C ALA A 38 -19.11 -3.24 -4.98
N ARG A 39 -18.04 -3.68 -4.30
CA ARG A 39 -17.49 -5.04 -4.45
C ARG A 39 -18.47 -6.15 -4.12
N LEU A 40 -19.38 -5.96 -3.15
CA LEU A 40 -20.38 -6.98 -2.82
C LEU A 40 -21.33 -7.26 -4.00
N SER A 41 -21.46 -6.31 -4.92
CA SER A 41 -22.26 -6.44 -6.15
C SER A 41 -21.40 -6.67 -7.40
N ASP A 42 -20.08 -6.75 -7.25
CA ASP A 42 -19.15 -7.03 -8.36
C ASP A 42 -18.99 -8.55 -8.50
N GLN A 43 -19.46 -9.07 -9.63
CA GLN A 43 -19.36 -10.50 -9.95
C GLN A 43 -18.09 -10.84 -10.73
N ASP A 44 -17.36 -9.83 -11.19
CA ASP A 44 -16.12 -10.01 -11.92
C ASP A 44 -14.95 -9.94 -10.92
N THR A 45 -14.31 -11.07 -10.64
CA THR A 45 -13.13 -11.12 -9.77
C THR A 45 -11.81 -11.08 -10.52
N ASP A 46 -11.86 -11.20 -11.85
CA ASP A 46 -10.70 -11.54 -12.67
C ASP A 46 -10.13 -10.29 -13.35
N ASN A 47 -10.99 -9.32 -13.67
CA ASN A 47 -10.57 -8.06 -14.23
C ASN A 47 -10.33 -7.02 -13.14
N ARG A 48 -9.13 -6.45 -13.17
CA ARG A 48 -8.72 -5.34 -12.31
C ARG A 48 -8.49 -4.08 -13.14
N LEU A 49 -9.11 -2.97 -12.74
CA LEU A 49 -8.99 -1.68 -13.43
C LEU A 49 -7.80 -0.86 -12.91
N ILE A 50 -7.64 -0.78 -11.59
CA ILE A 50 -6.69 0.08 -10.87
C ILE A 50 -5.60 -0.75 -10.21
N GLY A 51 -4.39 -0.70 -10.77
CA GLY A 51 -3.25 -1.47 -10.30
C GLY A 51 -1.94 -1.14 -10.99
N GLN A 52 -0.93 -2.00 -10.77
CA GLN A 52 0.44 -1.81 -11.29
C GLN A 52 0.50 -1.73 -12.82
N GLN A 53 -0.49 -2.28 -13.53
CA GLN A 53 -0.60 -2.16 -14.98
C GLN A 53 -0.60 -0.70 -15.44
N LEU A 54 -1.12 0.22 -14.63
CA LEU A 54 -1.13 1.66 -14.93
C LEU A 54 0.27 2.28 -14.91
N TYR A 55 1.24 1.61 -14.28
CA TYR A 55 2.63 2.06 -14.15
C TYR A 55 3.60 1.31 -15.06
N ILE A 56 3.12 0.45 -15.97
CA ILE A 56 4.00 -0.22 -16.95
C ILE A 56 4.74 0.85 -17.74
N ASN A 57 6.07 0.79 -17.71
CA ASN A 57 6.98 1.75 -18.34
C ASN A 57 6.82 3.21 -17.86
N VAL A 58 6.33 3.41 -16.62
CA VAL A 58 6.20 4.73 -16.00
C VAL A 58 7.25 4.90 -14.90
N GLN A 59 8.05 5.96 -15.00
CA GLN A 59 9.01 6.35 -13.96
C GLN A 59 8.29 6.76 -12.67
N GLU A 60 8.91 6.49 -11.51
CA GLU A 60 8.31 6.79 -10.20
C GLU A 60 7.92 8.27 -10.05
N THR A 61 8.74 9.18 -10.59
CA THR A 61 8.52 10.63 -10.62
C THR A 61 7.23 11.04 -11.35
N ASN A 62 6.73 10.20 -12.25
CA ASN A 62 5.52 10.44 -13.03
C ASN A 62 4.28 9.70 -12.49
N ARG A 63 4.42 8.83 -11.48
CA ARG A 63 3.30 8.04 -10.95
C ARG A 63 2.16 8.92 -10.42
N CYS A 64 2.47 10.06 -9.77
CA CYS A 64 1.43 10.99 -9.31
C CYS A 64 0.64 11.59 -10.48
N TYR A 65 1.31 11.91 -11.60
CA TYR A 65 0.62 12.37 -12.80
C TYR A 65 -0.33 11.31 -13.35
N VAL A 66 0.09 10.04 -13.39
CA VAL A 66 -0.80 8.95 -13.83
C VAL A 66 -2.02 8.87 -12.92
N MET A 67 -1.83 8.92 -11.60
CA MET A 67 -2.95 8.85 -10.66
C MET A 67 -3.88 10.07 -10.73
N LYS A 68 -3.36 11.27 -11.02
CA LYS A 68 -4.19 12.44 -11.39
C LYS A 68 -5.14 12.09 -12.54
N ARG A 69 -4.61 11.55 -13.65
CA ARG A 69 -5.42 11.19 -14.82
C ARG A 69 -6.45 10.11 -14.51
N VAL A 70 -6.09 9.14 -13.68
CA VAL A 70 -7.02 8.08 -13.25
C VAL A 70 -8.16 8.66 -12.39
N ILE A 71 -7.87 9.58 -11.46
CA ILE A 71 -8.92 10.28 -10.70
C ILE A 71 -9.87 11.01 -11.63
N GLU A 72 -9.35 11.77 -12.60
CA GLU A 72 -10.19 12.53 -13.54
C GLU A 72 -11.17 11.59 -14.27
N ILE A 73 -10.67 10.46 -14.78
CA ILE A 73 -11.51 9.43 -15.43
C ILE A 73 -12.55 8.86 -14.47
N VAL A 74 -12.14 8.46 -13.26
CA VAL A 74 -13.05 7.83 -12.29
C VAL A 74 -14.10 8.82 -11.79
N VAL A 75 -13.75 10.08 -11.54
CA VAL A 75 -14.71 11.10 -11.12
C VAL A 75 -15.73 11.34 -12.23
N ASP A 76 -15.28 11.63 -13.44
CA ASP A 76 -16.15 12.08 -14.54
C ASP A 76 -16.96 10.92 -15.13
N GLU A 77 -16.31 9.80 -15.44
CA GLU A 77 -16.95 8.68 -16.15
C GLU A 77 -17.70 7.72 -15.20
N VAL A 78 -17.32 7.67 -13.92
CA VAL A 78 -17.87 6.71 -12.95
C VAL A 78 -18.68 7.40 -11.85
N LEU A 79 -18.06 8.21 -10.99
CA LEU A 79 -18.72 8.67 -9.76
C LEU A 79 -19.83 9.67 -10.02
N LEU A 80 -19.62 10.59 -10.97
CA LEU A 80 -20.63 11.57 -11.36
C LEU A 80 -21.73 10.98 -12.24
N SER A 81 -21.48 9.84 -12.89
CA SER A 81 -22.46 9.18 -13.77
C SER A 81 -23.42 8.23 -13.04
N VAL A 82 -23.21 7.99 -11.74
CA VAL A 82 -24.02 7.06 -10.94
C VAL A 82 -25.06 7.82 -10.11
N PRO A 83 -26.33 7.35 -10.02
CA PRO A 83 -27.36 7.98 -9.22
C PRO A 83 -26.95 8.14 -7.75
N ARG A 84 -27.23 9.32 -7.16
CA ARG A 84 -26.82 9.69 -5.80
C ARG A 84 -27.29 8.72 -4.71
N ASN A 85 -28.41 8.03 -4.94
CA ASN A 85 -29.02 7.10 -4.00
C ASN A 85 -28.48 5.67 -4.12
N ARG A 86 -27.68 5.35 -5.14
CA ARG A 86 -27.20 3.97 -5.37
C ARG A 86 -26.17 3.52 -4.34
N TYR A 87 -25.28 4.42 -3.92
CA TYR A 87 -24.31 4.14 -2.88
C TYR A 87 -24.23 5.28 -1.87
N PRO A 88 -24.11 4.96 -0.57
CA PRO A 88 -23.86 5.97 0.43
C PRO A 88 -22.50 6.63 0.18
N HIS A 89 -22.42 7.94 0.41
CA HIS A 89 -21.17 8.74 0.34
C HIS A 89 -20.56 8.93 -1.05
N ILE A 90 -21.19 8.42 -2.12
CA ILE A 90 -20.62 8.53 -3.47
C ILE A 90 -20.33 9.98 -3.89
N HIS A 91 -21.23 10.90 -3.56
CA HIS A 91 -21.07 12.31 -3.90
C HIS A 91 -19.96 12.98 -3.09
N GLU A 92 -19.87 12.68 -1.80
CA GLU A 92 -18.84 13.20 -0.89
C GLU A 92 -17.45 12.72 -1.31
N VAL A 93 -17.33 11.43 -1.64
CA VAL A 93 -16.08 10.86 -2.16
C VAL A 93 -15.73 11.46 -3.53
N ALA A 94 -16.70 11.65 -4.43
CA ALA A 94 -16.48 12.29 -5.72
C ALA A 94 -15.96 13.73 -5.58
N GLN A 95 -16.58 14.53 -4.70
CA GLN A 95 -16.15 15.90 -4.42
C GLN A 95 -14.73 15.94 -3.86
N PHE A 96 -14.40 15.05 -2.93
CA PHE A 96 -13.05 14.95 -2.38
C PHE A 96 -12.02 14.61 -3.46
N LEU A 97 -12.28 13.60 -4.30
CA LEU A 97 -11.37 13.21 -5.38
C LEU A 97 -11.23 14.31 -6.44
N ALA A 98 -12.32 15.02 -6.76
CA ALA A 98 -12.29 16.19 -7.64
C ALA A 98 -11.43 17.33 -7.07
N ALA A 99 -11.49 17.56 -5.76
CA ALA A 99 -10.63 18.53 -5.09
C ALA A 99 -9.15 18.14 -5.19
N LEU A 100 -8.80 16.86 -4.99
CA LEU A 100 -7.43 16.37 -5.19
C LEU A 100 -6.95 16.57 -6.64
N SER A 101 -7.80 16.32 -7.62
CA SER A 101 -7.47 16.58 -9.03
C SER A 101 -7.20 18.07 -9.29
N THR A 102 -8.00 18.94 -8.67
CA THR A 102 -7.86 20.40 -8.77
C THR A 102 -6.54 20.87 -8.15
N GLU A 103 -6.15 20.34 -6.99
CA GLU A 103 -4.83 20.58 -6.37
C GLU A 103 -3.68 20.14 -7.29
N LEU A 104 -3.89 19.10 -8.12
CA LEU A 104 -2.94 18.60 -9.10
C LEU A 104 -3.07 19.24 -10.49
N SER A 105 -3.88 20.28 -10.67
CA SER A 105 -4.09 20.93 -11.98
C SER A 105 -2.77 21.35 -12.65
N GLY A 106 -1.83 21.91 -11.88
CA GLY A 106 -0.49 22.31 -12.35
C GLY A 106 0.52 21.18 -12.56
N CYS A 107 0.19 19.93 -12.20
CA CYS A 107 1.06 18.77 -12.39
C CYS A 107 1.18 18.40 -13.88
N LYS A 108 2.43 18.34 -14.38
CA LYS A 108 2.76 17.96 -15.76
C LYS A 108 3.62 16.69 -15.77
N PHE A 109 3.38 15.83 -16.75
CA PHE A 109 4.23 14.67 -17.00
C PHE A 109 5.58 15.09 -17.57
N SER A 110 6.64 14.45 -17.10
CA SER A 110 8.02 14.63 -17.58
C SER A 110 8.39 13.53 -18.59
N GLY A 111 8.76 13.91 -19.82
CA GLY A 111 9.15 12.99 -20.89
C GLY A 111 7.99 12.55 -21.80
N HIS A 112 8.18 11.40 -22.49
CA HIS A 112 7.22 10.84 -23.44
C HIS A 112 6.01 10.19 -22.76
N ARG A 113 4.80 10.57 -23.20
CA ARG A 113 3.52 10.19 -22.55
C ARG A 113 2.84 8.98 -23.18
N GLU A 114 3.38 8.45 -24.27
CA GLU A 114 2.75 7.39 -25.08
C GLU A 114 2.37 6.16 -24.25
N HIS A 115 3.26 5.70 -23.37
CA HIS A 115 2.96 4.56 -22.49
C HIS A 115 1.88 4.87 -21.46
N VAL A 116 1.82 6.11 -20.95
CA VAL A 116 0.77 6.51 -20.00
C VAL A 116 -0.59 6.56 -20.70
N GLU A 117 -0.68 7.24 -21.84
CA GLU A 117 -1.94 7.34 -22.57
C GLU A 117 -2.42 5.95 -23.01
N LYS A 118 -1.50 5.07 -23.44
CA LYS A 118 -1.83 3.67 -23.73
C LYS A 118 -2.39 2.94 -22.51
N ASN A 119 -1.71 3.02 -21.36
CA ASN A 119 -2.16 2.35 -20.13
C ASN A 119 -3.54 2.87 -19.67
N LEU A 120 -3.79 4.17 -19.82
CA LEU A 120 -5.06 4.81 -19.47
C LEU A 120 -6.17 4.39 -20.44
N GLU A 121 -5.89 4.29 -21.74
CA GLU A 121 -6.88 3.84 -22.71
C GLU A 121 -7.23 2.36 -22.50
N GLU A 122 -6.24 1.49 -22.24
CA GLU A 122 -6.50 0.09 -21.88
C GLU A 122 -7.40 -0.05 -20.63
N MET A 123 -7.21 0.83 -19.63
CA MET A 123 -8.08 0.88 -18.47
C MET A 123 -9.50 1.30 -18.85
N LYS A 124 -9.65 2.33 -19.69
CA LYS A 124 -10.95 2.81 -20.17
C LYS A 124 -11.68 1.76 -21.00
N ASP A 125 -10.97 1.08 -21.89
CA ASP A 125 -11.56 0.06 -22.76
C ASP A 125 -12.06 -1.13 -21.95
N LYS A 126 -11.29 -1.60 -20.97
CA LYS A 126 -11.77 -2.63 -20.02
C LYS A 126 -13.02 -2.16 -19.27
N MET A 127 -13.02 -0.92 -18.80
CA MET A 127 -14.17 -0.36 -18.09
C MET A 127 -15.42 -0.27 -19.00
N LYS A 128 -15.25 0.13 -20.27
CA LYS A 128 -16.33 0.20 -21.27
C LYS A 128 -16.86 -1.20 -21.64
N GLN A 129 -15.96 -2.16 -21.86
CA GLN A 129 -16.32 -3.55 -22.18
C GLN A 129 -17.19 -4.20 -21.09
N LEU A 130 -16.95 -3.84 -19.83
CA LEU A 130 -17.73 -4.31 -18.69
C LEU A 130 -19.04 -3.52 -18.45
N GLY A 131 -19.30 -2.45 -19.21
CA GLY A 131 -20.53 -1.66 -19.12
C GLY A 131 -20.87 -1.17 -17.71
N VAL A 132 -22.10 -1.43 -17.26
CA VAL A 132 -22.57 -1.05 -15.91
C VAL A 132 -21.75 -1.75 -14.81
N SER A 133 -21.33 -2.99 -15.05
CA SER A 133 -20.47 -3.73 -14.13
C SER A 133 -19.06 -3.12 -14.07
N GLY A 134 -18.57 -2.54 -15.17
CA GLY A 134 -17.30 -1.81 -15.22
C GLY A 134 -17.30 -0.58 -14.32
N LYS A 135 -18.40 0.18 -14.32
CA LYS A 135 -18.57 1.31 -13.39
C LYS A 135 -18.62 0.82 -11.94
N ASN A 136 -19.38 -0.23 -11.65
CA ASN A 136 -19.44 -0.79 -10.30
C ASN A 136 -18.07 -1.29 -9.82
N LYS A 137 -17.30 -1.93 -10.71
CA LYS A 137 -15.93 -2.37 -10.46
C LYS A 137 -15.01 -1.20 -10.13
N ALA A 138 -15.05 -0.12 -10.91
CA ALA A 138 -14.26 1.08 -10.62
C ALA A 138 -14.60 1.69 -9.25
N ILE A 139 -15.88 1.69 -8.83
CA ILE A 139 -16.27 2.08 -7.47
C ILE A 139 -15.70 1.09 -6.45
N GLY A 140 -15.79 -0.21 -6.74
CA GLY A 140 -15.25 -1.30 -5.94
C GLY A 140 -13.73 -1.25 -5.75
N GLU A 141 -13.02 -0.47 -6.55
CA GLU A 141 -11.57 -0.29 -6.50
C GLU A 141 -11.15 1.11 -5.98
N LEU A 142 -12.08 1.89 -5.41
CA LEU A 142 -11.76 3.24 -4.90
C LEU A 142 -10.80 3.25 -3.72
N ASP A 143 -10.79 2.21 -2.89
CA ASP A 143 -9.78 2.06 -1.83
C ASP A 143 -8.38 1.87 -2.42
N LEU A 144 -8.27 1.12 -3.53
CA LEU A 144 -7.04 0.98 -4.30
C LEU A 144 -6.60 2.32 -4.85
N LEU A 145 -7.51 3.04 -5.51
CA LEU A 145 -7.24 4.37 -6.07
C LEU A 145 -6.72 5.33 -5.00
N PHE A 146 -7.40 5.37 -3.85
CA PHE A 146 -7.03 6.22 -2.71
C PHE A 146 -5.62 5.93 -2.22
N ASP A 147 -5.26 4.65 -2.10
CA ASP A 147 -3.93 4.25 -1.64
C ASP A 147 -2.84 4.50 -2.69
N TYR A 148 -3.11 4.24 -3.98
CA TYR A 148 -2.16 4.54 -5.05
C TYR A 148 -1.90 6.05 -5.16
N MET A 149 -2.94 6.86 -4.98
CA MET A 149 -2.84 8.32 -4.91
C MET A 149 -1.99 8.78 -3.72
N GLU A 150 -2.26 8.25 -2.52
CA GLU A 150 -1.48 8.59 -1.33
C GLU A 150 0.00 8.29 -1.55
N ASN A 151 0.32 7.09 -2.03
CA ASN A 151 1.70 6.68 -2.25
C ASN A 151 2.38 7.51 -3.34
N ALA A 152 1.75 7.62 -4.51
CA ALA A 152 2.36 8.28 -5.66
C ALA A 152 2.54 9.79 -5.46
N CYS A 153 1.60 10.46 -4.77
CA CYS A 153 1.56 11.92 -4.69
C CYS A 153 2.08 12.49 -3.36
N THR A 154 2.33 11.68 -2.33
CA THR A 154 2.84 12.19 -1.04
C THR A 154 4.29 11.80 -0.77
N GLU A 155 4.80 10.76 -1.44
CA GLU A 155 6.20 10.36 -1.34
C GLU A 155 7.11 11.41 -1.97
N VAL A 156 8.25 11.68 -1.32
CA VAL A 156 9.30 12.52 -1.89
C VAL A 156 10.05 11.65 -2.89
N PRO A 157 10.15 12.03 -4.19
CA PRO A 157 11.00 11.31 -5.12
C PRO A 157 12.41 11.29 -4.54
N LYS A 158 12.97 10.10 -4.29
CA LYS A 158 14.37 9.95 -3.88
C LYS A 158 15.21 10.53 -5.00
N ARG A 159 15.72 11.76 -4.85
CA ARG A 159 16.73 12.30 -5.76
C ARG A 159 17.91 11.35 -5.70
N ILE A 160 18.26 10.75 -6.83
CA ILE A 160 19.54 10.07 -7.02
C ILE A 160 20.60 11.18 -6.96
N VAL A 161 21.03 11.52 -5.75
CA VAL A 161 22.24 12.30 -5.54
C VAL A 161 23.36 11.29 -5.56
N THR A 162 24.19 11.40 -6.60
CA THR A 162 25.47 10.71 -6.71
C THR A 162 26.25 10.91 -5.41
N SER A 163 26.65 9.76 -4.84
CA SER A 163 27.54 9.56 -3.71
C SER A 163 28.39 10.77 -3.29
N LYS A 164 28.01 11.41 -2.18
CA LYS A 164 28.95 11.93 -1.19
C LYS A 164 28.50 11.47 0.19
N LYS A 165 29.39 10.78 0.90
CA LYS A 165 29.25 10.28 2.27
C LYS A 165 28.65 11.38 3.16
N ALA A 166 27.42 11.19 3.62
CA ALA A 166 26.88 11.96 4.73
C ALA A 166 27.27 11.26 6.03
N SER A 167 28.02 12.00 6.83
CA SER A 167 28.47 11.66 8.17
C SER A 167 27.31 11.35 9.11
N SER A 168 27.62 10.47 10.07
CA SER A 168 26.88 10.13 11.29
C SER A 168 26.04 11.30 11.84
N GLY A 169 24.73 11.24 11.62
CA GLY A 169 23.72 11.99 12.37
C GLY A 169 22.81 10.98 13.07
N LYS A 170 22.73 11.04 14.40
CA LYS A 170 21.91 10.15 15.26
C LYS A 170 20.54 9.83 14.63
N ASN A 171 20.33 8.57 14.23
CA ASN A 171 19.01 8.03 13.94
C ASN A 171 18.22 7.97 15.26
N SER A 172 17.48 9.03 15.60
CA SER A 172 16.54 8.95 16.72
C SER A 172 15.37 8.09 16.27
N CYS A 173 15.32 6.83 16.71
CA CYS A 173 14.15 6.02 16.49
C CYS A 173 12.96 6.65 17.22
N ARG A 174 12.02 7.24 16.49
CA ARG A 174 10.82 7.81 17.11
C ARG A 174 9.77 6.72 17.23
N LYS A 175 9.55 6.22 18.45
CA LYS A 175 8.49 5.25 18.79
C LYS A 175 7.14 5.59 18.13
N GLY A 176 6.74 6.86 18.15
CA GLY A 176 5.49 7.33 17.53
C GLY A 176 5.42 7.09 16.01
N MET A 177 6.54 7.15 15.30
CA MET A 177 6.59 6.88 13.86
C MET A 177 6.37 5.39 13.58
N ILE A 178 7.06 4.51 14.31
CA ILE A 178 6.91 3.06 14.15
C ILE A 178 5.52 2.58 14.62
N SER A 179 4.96 3.18 15.68
CA SER A 179 3.60 2.89 16.13
C SER A 179 2.57 3.14 15.03
N LYS A 180 2.66 4.29 14.35
CA LYS A 180 1.76 4.63 13.23
C LYS A 180 1.90 3.68 12.04
N VAL A 181 3.12 3.21 11.75
CA VAL A 181 3.36 2.17 10.73
C VAL A 181 2.70 0.85 11.13
N THR A 182 2.73 0.51 12.43
CA THR A 182 2.16 -0.73 12.97
C THR A 182 0.63 -0.73 12.96
N GLU A 183 0.00 0.40 13.26
CA GLU A 183 -1.46 0.55 13.17
C GLU A 183 -1.96 0.37 11.74
N ASN A 184 -1.28 1.01 10.77
CA ASN A 184 -1.57 0.84 9.34
C ASN A 184 -1.39 -0.63 8.91
N LEU A 185 -0.31 -1.27 9.37
CA LEU A 185 -0.06 -2.69 9.12
C LEU A 185 -1.18 -3.58 9.66
N TYR A 186 -1.70 -3.30 10.86
CA TYR A 186 -2.76 -4.10 11.47
C TYR A 186 -4.06 -4.07 10.65
N VAL A 187 -4.45 -2.86 10.19
CA VAL A 187 -5.62 -2.68 9.33
C VAL A 187 -5.43 -3.42 8.00
N LYS A 188 -4.28 -3.22 7.34
CA LYS A 188 -3.97 -3.88 6.06
C LYS A 188 -3.93 -5.39 6.17
N ALA A 189 -3.37 -5.92 7.26
CA ALA A 189 -3.30 -7.36 7.50
C ALA A 189 -4.68 -7.97 7.79
N THR A 190 -5.56 -7.24 8.47
CA THR A 190 -6.94 -7.69 8.73
C THR A 190 -7.75 -7.77 7.44
N THR A 191 -7.68 -6.72 6.61
CA THR A 191 -8.33 -6.70 5.29
C THR A 191 -7.80 -7.80 4.40
N PHE A 192 -6.48 -7.95 4.32
CA PHE A 192 -5.83 -8.99 3.52
C PHE A 192 -6.20 -10.40 3.96
N LYS A 193 -6.23 -10.67 5.29
CA LYS A 193 -6.66 -11.97 5.81
C LYS A 193 -8.11 -12.30 5.43
N ALA A 194 -8.97 -11.29 5.29
CA ALA A 194 -10.36 -11.47 4.90
C ALA A 194 -10.54 -11.76 3.40
N SER A 195 -9.60 -11.36 2.54
CA SER A 195 -9.68 -11.55 1.09
C SER A 195 -9.04 -12.84 0.56
N ILE A 196 -8.45 -13.64 1.44
CA ILE A 196 -7.84 -14.93 1.09
C ILE A 196 -8.63 -16.12 1.65
N PRO A 197 -8.46 -17.33 1.07
CA PRO A 197 -9.01 -18.55 1.63
C PRO A 197 -8.66 -18.75 3.11
N LYS A 198 -9.62 -19.27 3.89
CA LYS A 198 -9.45 -19.51 5.33
C LYS A 198 -8.39 -20.59 5.59
N ASP A 199 -7.63 -20.39 6.66
CA ASP A 199 -6.81 -21.45 7.25
C ASP A 199 -7.71 -22.60 7.74
N LEU A 200 -7.62 -23.76 7.09
CA LEU A 200 -8.33 -24.98 7.46
C LEU A 200 -7.51 -25.88 8.42
N ILE A 201 -6.25 -25.54 8.73
CA ILE A 201 -5.35 -26.36 9.54
C ILE A 201 -5.29 -25.82 10.97
N LYS A 202 -6.15 -26.34 11.86
CA LYS A 202 -6.25 -25.87 13.25
C LYS A 202 -5.40 -26.64 14.27
N ASN A 203 -5.03 -27.89 13.99
CA ASN A 203 -4.30 -28.77 14.91
C ASN A 203 -2.77 -28.55 14.95
N ARG A 204 -2.23 -27.74 14.04
CA ARG A 204 -0.80 -27.40 13.99
C ARG A 204 -0.65 -25.89 14.11
N ARG A 205 0.51 -25.42 14.57
CA ARG A 205 0.83 -23.99 14.64
C ARG A 205 2.23 -23.74 14.10
N LEU A 206 2.37 -22.78 13.17
CA LEU A 206 3.67 -22.34 12.65
C LEU A 206 4.38 -21.47 13.70
N LEU A 207 3.67 -20.49 14.26
CA LEU A 207 4.18 -19.53 15.23
C LEU A 207 4.00 -20.00 16.68
N LYS A 208 5.04 -20.60 17.25
CA LYS A 208 5.04 -21.13 18.63
C LYS A 208 5.45 -20.09 19.68
N LYS A 209 5.04 -20.30 20.95
CA LYS A 209 5.45 -19.46 22.09
C LYS A 209 6.98 -19.35 22.25
N THR A 210 7.71 -20.42 21.95
CA THR A 210 9.17 -20.43 21.95
C THR A 210 9.75 -19.49 20.88
N THR A 211 9.13 -19.46 19.69
CA THR A 211 9.46 -18.49 18.65
C THR A 211 9.19 -17.06 19.10
N LYS A 212 8.08 -16.79 19.81
CA LYS A 212 7.79 -15.45 20.38
C LYS A 212 8.94 -14.95 21.24
N LYS A 213 9.44 -15.78 22.18
CA LYS A 213 10.54 -15.41 23.08
C LYS A 213 11.80 -15.04 22.30
N LEU A 214 12.10 -15.79 21.24
CA LEU A 214 13.25 -15.51 20.37
C LEU A 214 13.03 -14.28 19.49
N PHE A 215 11.82 -14.07 18.97
CA PHE A 215 11.47 -12.90 18.18
C PHE A 215 11.69 -11.59 18.96
N MET A 216 11.41 -11.59 20.26
CA MET A 216 11.64 -10.40 21.11
C MET A 216 13.12 -10.12 21.34
N LYS A 217 13.93 -11.17 21.57
CA LYS A 217 15.30 -11.04 22.05
C LYS A 217 16.39 -11.12 20.97
N ASN A 218 16.11 -11.77 19.84
CA ASN A 218 17.10 -12.05 18.81
C ASN A 218 16.71 -11.34 17.50
N CYS A 219 17.48 -10.31 17.14
CA CYS A 219 17.18 -9.50 15.96
C CYS A 219 17.20 -10.33 14.67
N SER A 220 18.10 -11.32 14.56
CA SER A 220 18.18 -12.19 13.37
C SER A 220 16.95 -13.07 13.24
N VAL A 221 16.39 -13.58 14.34
CA VAL A 221 15.13 -14.33 14.30
C VAL A 221 13.98 -13.44 13.83
N ARG A 222 13.90 -12.21 14.35
CA ARG A 222 12.88 -11.24 13.94
C ARG A 222 13.00 -10.88 12.46
N ASP A 223 14.17 -10.45 12.02
CA ASP A 223 14.40 -10.06 10.62
C ASP A 223 14.14 -11.21 9.66
N GLN A 224 14.69 -12.41 9.94
CA GLN A 224 14.46 -13.58 9.10
C GLN A 224 12.99 -14.04 9.10
N LEU A 225 12.26 -13.87 10.20
CA LEU A 225 10.83 -14.21 10.25
C LEU A 225 10.00 -13.23 9.42
N LEU A 226 10.25 -11.93 9.53
CA LEU A 226 9.57 -10.92 8.71
C LEU A 226 9.89 -11.13 7.22
N SER A 227 11.17 -11.39 6.90
CA SER A 227 11.62 -11.71 5.55
C SER A 227 10.96 -12.99 5.00
N PHE A 228 10.76 -14.01 5.83
CA PHE A 228 10.03 -15.22 5.46
C PHE A 228 8.58 -14.91 5.06
N TYR A 229 7.88 -14.03 5.78
CA TYR A 229 6.52 -13.63 5.39
C TYR A 229 6.51 -12.92 4.03
N VAL A 230 7.41 -11.95 3.80
CA VAL A 230 7.49 -11.23 2.53
C VAL A 230 7.84 -12.15 1.36
N LYS A 231 8.91 -12.95 1.51
CA LYS A 231 9.48 -13.71 0.40
C LYS A 231 8.78 -15.05 0.14
N ASN A 232 8.37 -15.76 1.19
CA ASN A 232 7.85 -17.11 1.06
C ASN A 232 6.31 -17.16 1.20
N VAL A 233 5.74 -16.48 2.20
CA VAL A 233 4.29 -16.52 2.42
C VAL A 233 3.57 -15.69 1.37
N PHE A 234 3.85 -14.39 1.30
CA PHE A 234 3.20 -13.51 0.33
C PHE A 234 3.75 -13.74 -1.07
N GLY A 235 5.04 -14.07 -1.20
CA GLY A 235 5.65 -14.44 -2.48
C GLY A 235 4.94 -15.60 -3.18
N GLY A 236 4.46 -16.60 -2.42
CA GLY A 236 3.75 -17.77 -2.94
C GLY A 236 2.30 -17.55 -3.37
N LEU A 237 1.73 -16.36 -3.15
CA LEU A 237 0.38 -16.02 -3.61
C LEU A 237 0.37 -15.63 -5.10
N GLY A 238 -0.77 -15.78 -5.77
CA GLY A 238 -1.00 -15.22 -7.10
C GLY A 238 -0.86 -13.69 -7.14
N ILE A 239 -0.80 -13.12 -8.34
CA ILE A 239 -0.75 -11.65 -8.53
C ILE A 239 -2.10 -11.08 -8.07
N GLY A 240 -2.09 -10.14 -7.11
CA GLY A 240 -3.31 -9.54 -6.57
C GLY A 240 -3.03 -8.24 -5.81
N SER A 241 -4.01 -7.35 -5.75
CA SER A 241 -3.95 -6.06 -5.02
C SER A 241 -3.49 -6.26 -3.59
N ASP A 242 -4.22 -7.10 -2.87
CA ASP A 242 -4.10 -7.18 -1.42
C ASP A 242 -2.75 -7.78 -1.02
N LYS A 243 -2.20 -8.67 -1.87
CA LYS A 243 -0.81 -9.15 -1.79
C LYS A 243 0.18 -7.99 -1.89
N VAL A 244 0.04 -7.10 -2.87
CA VAL A 244 0.94 -5.95 -3.04
C VAL A 244 0.87 -5.01 -1.83
N TYR A 245 -0.34 -4.75 -1.30
CA TYR A 245 -0.50 -3.88 -0.11
C TYR A 245 0.14 -4.46 1.13
N ILE A 246 -0.08 -5.75 1.41
CA ILE A 246 0.49 -6.37 2.61
C ILE A 246 2.01 -6.53 2.50
N VAL A 247 2.53 -6.86 1.32
CA VAL A 247 3.97 -6.93 1.05
C VAL A 247 4.62 -5.57 1.28
N SER A 248 4.06 -4.50 0.71
CA SER A 248 4.55 -3.13 0.91
C SER A 248 4.53 -2.75 2.40
N ALA A 249 3.44 -3.04 3.12
CA ALA A 249 3.35 -2.71 4.54
C ALA A 249 4.42 -3.44 5.39
N PHE A 250 4.69 -4.72 5.10
CA PHE A 250 5.75 -5.47 5.76
C PHE A 250 7.14 -4.96 5.38
N GLN A 251 7.38 -4.60 4.11
CA GLN A 251 8.65 -4.02 3.67
C GLN A 251 8.91 -2.68 4.36
N THR A 252 7.93 -1.79 4.41
CA THR A 252 8.02 -0.52 5.15
C THR A 252 8.33 -0.76 6.63
N LEU A 253 7.68 -1.74 7.26
CA LEU A 253 8.01 -2.11 8.64
C LEU A 253 9.49 -2.55 8.77
N GLN A 254 9.96 -3.42 7.87
CA GLN A 254 11.34 -3.91 7.90
C GLN A 254 12.37 -2.79 7.70
N GLU A 255 12.14 -1.88 6.76
CA GLU A 255 13.01 -0.73 6.53
C GLU A 255 13.09 0.18 7.75
N ASN A 256 11.93 0.50 8.36
CA ASN A 256 11.88 1.32 9.57
C ASN A 256 12.57 0.64 10.75
N LEU A 257 12.33 -0.66 10.95
CA LEU A 257 13.00 -1.44 12.00
C LEU A 257 14.50 -1.52 11.78
N SER A 258 14.96 -1.69 10.53
CA SER A 258 16.39 -1.77 10.19
C SER A 258 17.10 -0.43 10.38
N SER A 259 16.42 0.68 10.07
CA SER A 259 16.94 2.04 10.29
C SER A 259 17.02 2.38 11.79
N CYS A 260 16.03 1.95 12.56
CA CYS A 260 15.93 2.20 14.00
C CYS A 260 16.82 1.29 14.85
N LEU A 261 16.85 0.00 14.51
CA LEU A 261 17.49 -1.05 15.29
C LEU A 261 18.23 -1.97 14.32
N PRO A 262 19.40 -1.53 13.81
CA PRO A 262 20.18 -2.29 12.86
C PRO A 262 20.47 -3.69 13.41
N CYS A 263 20.18 -4.70 12.61
CA CYS A 263 20.59 -6.07 12.89
C CYS A 263 21.76 -6.41 11.96
N ALA A 264 22.80 -7.05 12.49
CA ALA A 264 23.91 -7.48 11.67
C ALA A 264 23.39 -8.43 10.57
N PRO A 265 23.75 -8.20 9.30
CA PRO A 265 23.32 -9.06 8.20
C PRO A 265 23.86 -10.47 8.45
N THR A 266 22.97 -11.46 8.37
CA THR A 266 23.34 -12.86 8.57
C THR A 266 22.81 -13.69 7.41
N THR A 267 23.71 -14.44 6.77
CA THR A 267 23.38 -15.40 5.71
C THR A 267 22.84 -16.72 6.29
N ARG A 268 23.13 -17.00 7.57
CA ARG A 268 22.75 -18.25 8.22
C ARG A 268 21.32 -18.16 8.76
N VAL A 269 20.42 -18.95 8.20
CA VAL A 269 19.06 -19.09 8.74
C VAL A 269 19.12 -19.71 10.14
N THR A 270 18.51 -19.04 11.11
CA THR A 270 18.43 -19.48 12.51
C THR A 270 17.65 -20.79 12.65
N THR A 271 17.97 -21.60 13.65
CA THR A 271 17.29 -22.89 13.90
C THR A 271 15.78 -22.71 14.11
N ALA A 272 15.36 -21.59 14.71
CA ALA A 272 13.95 -21.26 14.90
C ALA A 272 13.22 -21.06 13.56
N VAL A 273 13.78 -20.23 12.67
CA VAL A 273 13.19 -19.97 11.36
C VAL A 273 13.30 -21.18 10.44
N LYS A 274 14.38 -21.97 10.52
CA LYS A 274 14.50 -23.26 9.81
C LYS A 274 13.36 -24.22 10.14
N LYS A 275 12.98 -24.32 11.42
CA LYS A 275 11.86 -25.18 11.87
C LYS A 275 10.52 -24.70 11.31
N ILE A 276 10.31 -23.37 11.25
CA ILE A 276 9.11 -22.78 10.65
C ILE A 276 9.05 -23.08 9.15
N LYS A 277 10.13 -22.80 8.42
CA LYS A 277 10.25 -23.09 6.98
C LYS A 277 9.97 -24.57 6.69
N LYS A 278 10.65 -25.48 7.38
CA LYS A 278 10.43 -26.94 7.23
C LYS A 278 8.98 -27.36 7.48
N MET A 279 8.28 -26.72 8.42
CA MET A 279 6.86 -27.01 8.66
C MET A 279 5.97 -26.41 7.56
N PHE A 280 6.24 -25.18 7.15
CA PHE A 280 5.55 -24.51 6.06
C PHE A 280 5.67 -25.30 4.75
N ASP A 281 6.87 -25.73 4.37
CA ASP A 281 7.12 -26.52 3.16
C ASP A 281 6.36 -27.86 3.19
N LYS A 282 6.29 -28.51 4.36
CA LYS A 282 5.50 -29.75 4.56
C LYS A 282 4.00 -29.55 4.37
N LEU A 283 3.48 -28.33 4.48
CA LEU A 283 2.07 -28.02 4.30
C LEU A 283 1.73 -27.66 2.83
N GLY A 284 2.74 -27.51 1.96
CA GLY A 284 2.54 -27.09 0.57
C GLY A 284 1.81 -25.75 0.47
N GLU A 285 0.92 -25.62 -0.51
CA GLU A 285 0.12 -24.40 -0.72
C GLU A 285 -0.73 -24.02 0.51
N LYS A 286 -1.22 -25.01 1.25
CA LYS A 286 -1.99 -24.77 2.49
C LYS A 286 -1.14 -24.09 3.58
N GLY A 287 0.19 -24.20 3.48
CA GLY A 287 1.12 -23.47 4.33
C GLY A 287 0.98 -21.95 4.21
N ILE A 288 0.62 -21.44 3.04
CA ILE A 288 0.40 -20.00 2.78
C ILE A 288 -0.81 -19.52 3.59
N TYR A 289 -1.97 -20.13 3.39
CA TYR A 289 -3.20 -19.77 4.11
C TYR A 289 -3.03 -19.95 5.62
N LYS A 290 -2.28 -20.96 6.05
CA LYS A 290 -1.94 -21.15 7.45
C LYS A 290 -1.12 -20.00 8.02
N ALA A 291 -0.05 -19.60 7.35
CA ALA A 291 0.80 -18.50 7.79
C ALA A 291 0.01 -17.18 7.84
N ILE A 292 -0.84 -16.92 6.84
CA ILE A 292 -1.67 -15.72 6.81
C ILE A 292 -2.75 -15.77 7.90
N GLY A 293 -3.34 -16.94 8.13
CA GLY A 293 -4.27 -17.18 9.23
C GLY A 293 -3.66 -16.82 10.59
N GLU A 294 -2.37 -17.11 10.78
CA GLU A 294 -1.58 -16.81 11.99
C GLU A 294 -1.01 -15.37 12.05
N LEU A 295 -1.42 -14.46 11.14
CA LEU A 295 -1.09 -13.03 11.27
C LEU A 295 -1.66 -12.42 12.56
N ASP A 296 -2.79 -12.93 13.05
CA ASP A 296 -3.36 -12.57 14.37
C ASP A 296 -2.43 -12.93 15.55
N ILE A 297 -1.46 -13.83 15.34
CA ILE A 297 -0.41 -14.15 16.30
C ILE A 297 0.81 -13.25 16.08
N LEU A 298 1.22 -13.05 14.82
CA LEU A 298 2.43 -12.30 14.50
C LEU A 298 2.29 -10.80 14.79
N LEU A 299 1.15 -10.19 14.43
CA LEU A 299 0.94 -8.75 14.57
C LEU A 299 1.04 -8.29 16.03
N PRO A 300 0.43 -8.98 17.02
CA PRO A 300 0.68 -8.65 18.42
C PRO A 300 2.16 -8.79 18.83
N TRP A 301 2.92 -9.72 18.25
CA TRP A 301 4.35 -9.83 18.57
C TRP A 301 5.13 -8.62 18.02
N ILE A 302 4.81 -8.18 16.81
CA ILE A 302 5.38 -6.97 16.21
C ILE A 302 5.05 -5.75 17.07
N GLN A 303 3.77 -5.57 17.41
CA GLN A 303 3.31 -4.44 18.22
C GLN A 303 3.98 -4.42 19.60
N THR A 304 3.94 -5.53 20.35
CA THR A 304 4.60 -5.61 21.66
C THR A 304 6.10 -5.32 21.54
N TYR A 305 6.77 -5.82 20.49
CA TYR A 305 8.18 -5.52 20.30
C TYR A 305 8.44 -4.02 20.10
N ILE A 306 7.61 -3.37 19.28
CA ILE A 306 7.72 -1.94 18.98
C ILE A 306 7.48 -1.09 20.23
N GLU A 307 6.57 -1.51 21.09
CA GLU A 307 6.32 -0.86 22.38
C GLU A 307 7.54 -0.89 23.32
N THR A 308 8.44 -1.87 23.17
CA THR A 308 9.70 -1.96 23.93
C THR A 308 10.80 -1.01 23.44
N ILE A 309 10.64 -0.43 22.25
CA ILE A 309 11.59 0.54 21.69
C ILE A 309 11.40 1.86 22.45
N LYS A 310 12.48 2.37 23.03
CA LYS A 310 12.50 3.65 23.77
C LYS A 310 12.64 4.83 22.81
#